data_AF-A0A5E7ZTF4-F1
#
_entry.id   AF-A0A5E7ZTF4-F1
#
_cell.length_a   1.000
_cell.length_b   1.000
_cell.length_c   1.000
_cell.angle_alpha   90.00
_cell.angle_beta   90.00
_cell.angle_gamma   90.00
#
_symmetry.space_group_name_H-M   'P 1'
#
loop_
_entity.id
_entity.type
_entity.pdbx_description
1 polymer ?
#
loop_
_entity_poly.entity_id
_entity_poly.type
_entity_poly.pdbx_seq_one_letter_code
_entity_poly.pdbx_strand_id
1 'polypeptide(L)'
;MAKYLEKANNETLSFCQCERALASIPGQLDCPWCGCGYLIACTYCRKAFTYARVVEIDLSYVEIVTADLKRGGYDTATGVVQSHADWLAHVMKDFEIGDLVVYLDGFFLRAEADNLELDGLFATHSLARLPHHDALIEPAALLATLGNVEYWLSRERPICEIDN
;
A
#
# COMPACT_ATOMS: atom_id res chain seq x y z
N MET A 1 -14.73 -16.48 -2.50
CA MET A 1 -14.43 -15.17 -3.11
C MET A 1 -13.97 -14.23 -2.02
N ALA A 2 -12.87 -13.51 -2.24
CA ALA A 2 -12.27 -12.58 -1.28
C ALA A 2 -12.28 -11.15 -1.84
N LYS A 3 -12.32 -10.14 -0.96
CA LYS A 3 -12.11 -8.74 -1.34
C LYS A 3 -10.62 -8.49 -1.46
N TYR A 4 -10.17 -7.89 -2.56
CA TYR A 4 -8.75 -7.59 -2.72
C TYR A 4 -8.51 -6.33 -3.54
N LEU A 5 -7.25 -5.92 -3.62
CA LEU A 5 -6.82 -4.67 -4.23
C LEU A 5 -6.29 -4.93 -5.65
N GLU A 6 -7.03 -4.48 -6.65
CA GLU A 6 -6.61 -4.48 -8.06
C GLU A 6 -6.30 -3.03 -8.47
N LYS A 7 -5.26 -2.80 -9.25
CA LYS A 7 -4.89 -1.47 -9.71
C LYS A 7 -6.07 -0.78 -10.42
N ALA A 8 -6.35 0.46 -10.02
CA ALA A 8 -7.49 1.21 -10.51
C ALA A 8 -7.22 1.94 -11.84
N ASN A 9 -6.07 2.62 -11.95
CA ASN A 9 -5.75 3.45 -13.12
C ASN A 9 -4.24 3.74 -13.25
N ASN A 10 -3.88 4.59 -14.22
CA ASN A 10 -2.52 5.05 -14.51
C ASN A 10 -2.38 6.59 -14.34
N GLU A 11 -3.33 7.26 -13.71
CA GLU A 11 -3.54 8.72 -13.89
C GLU A 11 -2.55 9.59 -13.12
N THR A 12 -1.96 9.09 -12.02
CA THR A 12 -1.01 9.84 -11.18
C THR A 12 0.42 9.32 -11.33
N LEU A 13 0.87 8.40 -10.47
CA LEU A 13 2.21 7.80 -10.55
C LEU A 13 2.07 6.29 -10.71
N SER A 14 2.33 5.78 -11.90
CA SER A 14 2.19 4.35 -12.21
C SER A 14 3.26 3.85 -13.14
N PHE A 15 4.14 3.01 -12.61
CA PHE A 15 5.17 2.29 -13.36
C PHE A 15 4.69 0.89 -13.79
N CYS A 16 3.65 0.36 -13.12
CA CYS A 16 3.02 -0.89 -13.48
C CYS A 16 2.11 -0.72 -14.71
N GLN A 17 2.23 -1.61 -15.70
CA GLN A 17 1.37 -1.64 -16.89
C GLN A 17 0.60 -2.96 -17.05
N CYS A 18 0.53 -3.79 -16.00
CA CYS A 18 -0.27 -5.02 -16.03
C CYS A 18 -1.76 -4.69 -16.07
N GLU A 19 -2.53 -5.44 -16.87
CA GLU A 19 -3.97 -5.24 -17.09
C GLU A 19 -4.81 -5.51 -15.82
N ARG A 20 -4.41 -6.50 -15.02
CA ARG A 20 -5.05 -6.89 -13.76
C ARG A 20 -4.04 -6.98 -12.62
N ALA A 21 -3.36 -5.86 -12.38
CA ALA A 21 -2.31 -5.80 -11.36
C ALA A 21 -2.92 -5.93 -9.97
N LEU A 22 -2.57 -6.97 -9.22
CA LEU A 22 -2.94 -7.08 -7.81
C LEU A 22 -1.88 -6.41 -6.93
N ALA A 23 -2.31 -5.84 -5.79
CA ALA A 23 -1.40 -5.25 -4.81
C ALA A 23 -0.54 -6.33 -4.12
N SER A 24 0.74 -6.04 -3.93
CA SER A 24 1.70 -6.90 -3.20
C SER A 24 1.88 -6.45 -1.76
N ILE A 25 2.35 -7.37 -0.91
CA ILE A 25 2.60 -7.16 0.51
C ILE A 25 3.96 -7.77 0.92
N PRO A 26 4.78 -7.06 1.71
CA PRO A 26 4.82 -5.61 1.90
C PRO A 26 5.52 -4.90 0.72
N GLY A 27 5.39 -3.57 0.64
CA GLY A 27 6.18 -2.76 -0.31
C GLY A 27 7.69 -2.87 -0.07
N GLN A 28 8.51 -2.42 -1.04
CA GLN A 28 9.95 -2.20 -0.81
C GLN A 28 10.11 -1.12 0.29
N LEU A 29 11.10 -1.25 1.19
CA LEU A 29 11.19 -0.46 2.44
C LEU A 29 12.55 0.28 2.61
N ASP A 30 13.14 0.82 1.55
CA ASP A 30 14.46 1.45 1.66
C ASP A 30 14.41 2.99 1.81
N CYS A 31 13.47 3.66 1.14
CA CYS A 31 13.33 5.14 1.20
C CYS A 31 11.86 5.60 1.08
N PRO A 32 11.19 6.06 2.15
CA PRO A 32 9.76 6.35 2.06
C PRO A 32 9.44 7.45 1.03
N TRP A 33 10.26 8.50 0.94
CA TRP A 33 10.09 9.60 -0.03
C TRP A 33 10.25 9.20 -1.50
N CYS A 34 10.92 8.08 -1.80
CA CYS A 34 11.11 7.62 -3.18
C CYS A 34 9.90 6.82 -3.73
N GLY A 35 8.84 6.65 -2.93
CA GLY A 35 7.64 5.90 -3.30
C GLY A 35 7.42 4.65 -2.46
N CYS A 36 8.46 4.15 -1.79
CA CYS A 36 8.38 2.97 -0.92
C CYS A 36 7.35 3.12 0.21
N GLY A 37 7.20 4.36 0.71
CA GLY A 37 6.29 4.67 1.79
C GLY A 37 4.87 5.05 1.35
N TYR A 38 4.58 5.16 0.04
CA TYR A 38 3.28 5.71 -0.38
C TYR A 38 2.74 5.19 -1.73
N LEU A 39 3.39 4.21 -2.33
CA LEU A 39 2.92 3.54 -3.53
C LEU A 39 2.66 2.06 -3.27
N ILE A 40 1.75 1.49 -4.05
CA ILE A 40 1.41 0.08 -4.02
C ILE A 40 2.30 -0.65 -5.03
N ALA A 41 2.89 -1.79 -4.66
CA ALA A 41 3.63 -2.64 -5.59
C ALA A 41 2.72 -3.67 -6.27
N CYS A 42 2.99 -3.99 -7.54
CA CYS A 42 2.28 -5.05 -8.27
C CYS A 42 2.86 -6.44 -7.93
N THR A 43 2.01 -7.42 -7.58
CA THR A 43 2.44 -8.81 -7.33
C THR A 43 3.19 -9.41 -8.51
N TYR A 44 2.81 -9.08 -9.74
CA TYR A 44 3.36 -9.69 -10.96
C TYR A 44 4.68 -9.11 -11.42
N CYS A 45 4.74 -7.78 -11.58
CA CYS A 45 5.89 -7.08 -12.18
C CYS A 45 6.73 -6.32 -11.15
N ARG A 46 6.30 -6.27 -9.87
CA ARG A 46 6.93 -5.56 -8.76
C ARG A 46 7.03 -4.04 -8.91
N LYS A 47 6.59 -3.49 -10.05
CA LYS A 47 6.54 -2.04 -10.28
C LYS A 47 5.38 -1.40 -9.52
N ALA A 48 5.59 -0.16 -9.10
CA ALA A 48 4.67 0.56 -8.25
C ALA A 48 3.55 1.27 -9.02
N PHE A 49 2.43 1.54 -8.35
CA PHE A 49 1.29 2.34 -8.80
C PHE A 49 0.57 3.02 -7.62
N THR A 50 -0.12 4.12 -7.86
CA THR A 50 -0.75 4.92 -6.78
C THR A 50 -2.06 4.33 -6.25
N TYR A 51 -3.01 4.01 -7.13
CA TYR A 51 -4.38 3.66 -6.72
C TYR A 51 -4.73 2.22 -7.02
N ALA A 52 -5.30 1.55 -6.03
CA ALA A 52 -6.03 0.31 -6.17
C ALA A 52 -7.54 0.56 -6.02
N ARG A 53 -8.33 -0.37 -6.52
CA ARG A 53 -9.76 -0.49 -6.29
C ARG A 53 -10.02 -1.82 -5.62
N VAL A 54 -10.93 -1.82 -4.66
CA VAL A 54 -11.36 -3.06 -4.00
C VAL A 54 -12.28 -3.81 -4.95
N VAL A 55 -11.91 -5.05 -5.26
CA VAL A 55 -12.61 -5.95 -6.17
C VAL A 55 -12.87 -7.29 -5.51
N GLU A 56 -13.86 -8.03 -6.00
CA GLU A 56 -14.05 -9.42 -5.65
C GLU A 56 -13.18 -10.30 -6.56
N ILE A 57 -12.43 -11.23 -5.97
CA ILE A 57 -11.61 -12.18 -6.71
C ILE A 57 -11.88 -13.62 -6.27
N ASP A 58 -11.72 -14.53 -7.23
CA ASP A 58 -11.87 -15.97 -7.03
C ASP A 58 -10.56 -16.62 -6.57
N LEU A 59 -9.97 -16.05 -5.53
CA LEU A 59 -8.79 -16.56 -4.83
C LEU A 59 -8.99 -16.36 -3.32
N SER A 60 -8.44 -17.26 -2.53
CA SER A 60 -8.29 -17.07 -1.08
C SER A 60 -7.09 -16.17 -0.77
N TYR A 61 -7.08 -15.56 0.43
CA TYR A 61 -5.92 -14.78 0.89
C TYR A 61 -4.63 -15.62 0.96
N VAL A 62 -4.74 -16.91 1.31
CA VAL A 62 -3.62 -17.84 1.32
C VAL A 62 -3.03 -18.00 -0.08
N GLU A 63 -3.86 -18.15 -1.11
CA GLU A 63 -3.39 -18.29 -2.50
C GLU A 63 -2.72 -17.01 -3.01
N ILE A 64 -3.30 -15.85 -2.70
CA ILE A 64 -2.75 -14.55 -3.08
C ILE A 64 -1.38 -14.33 -2.43
N VAL A 65 -1.30 -14.49 -1.11
CA VAL A 65 -0.05 -14.32 -0.34
C VAL A 65 1.00 -15.32 -0.80
N THR A 66 0.64 -16.59 -0.98
CA THR A 66 1.58 -17.61 -1.45
C THR A 66 2.15 -17.24 -2.81
N ALA A 67 1.31 -16.78 -3.74
CA ALA A 67 1.75 -16.38 -5.07
C ALA A 67 2.68 -15.16 -5.00
N ASP A 68 2.35 -14.16 -4.19
CA ASP A 68 3.15 -12.95 -4.04
C ASP A 68 4.52 -13.22 -3.41
N LEU A 69 4.56 -13.97 -2.30
CA LEU A 69 5.80 -14.34 -1.62
C LEU A 69 6.71 -15.18 -2.52
N LYS A 70 6.16 -16.19 -3.22
CA LYS A 70 6.92 -16.98 -4.20
C LYS A 70 7.53 -16.10 -5.29
N ARG A 71 6.77 -15.12 -5.78
CA ARG A 71 7.21 -14.22 -6.86
C ARG A 71 8.28 -13.25 -6.39
N GLY A 72 8.20 -12.79 -5.15
CA GLY A 72 9.21 -11.95 -4.51
C GLY A 72 10.46 -12.68 -4.05
N GLY A 73 10.46 -14.03 -4.06
CA GLY A 73 11.57 -14.83 -3.55
C GLY A 73 11.64 -14.86 -2.01
N TYR A 74 10.51 -14.63 -1.34
CA TYR A 74 10.39 -14.63 0.11
C TYR A 74 10.04 -16.03 0.66
N ASP A 75 10.12 -16.18 1.99
CA ASP A 75 9.73 -17.41 2.67
C ASP A 75 8.23 -17.70 2.44
N THR A 76 7.93 -18.97 2.17
CA THR A 76 6.58 -19.49 1.91
C THR A 76 6.19 -20.57 2.90
N ALA A 77 6.90 -20.66 4.03
CA ALA A 77 6.52 -21.49 5.16
C ALA A 77 5.07 -21.20 5.58
N THR A 78 4.32 -22.25 5.91
CA THR A 78 2.88 -22.17 6.21
C THR A 78 2.56 -21.12 7.28
N GLY A 79 3.39 -21.00 8.31
CA GLY A 79 3.19 -20.01 9.38
C GLY A 79 3.30 -18.56 8.89
N VAL A 80 4.23 -18.27 7.99
CA VAL A 80 4.42 -16.95 7.38
C VAL A 80 3.23 -16.61 6.47
N VAL A 81 2.86 -17.54 5.59
CA VAL A 81 1.72 -17.37 4.68
C VAL A 81 0.43 -17.15 5.45
N GLN A 82 0.17 -17.94 6.49
CA GLN A 82 -1.06 -17.83 7.28
C GLN A 82 -1.12 -16.51 8.02
N SER A 83 -0.01 -16.08 8.64
CA SER A 83 0.08 -14.78 9.33
C SER A 83 -0.27 -13.61 8.40
N HIS A 84 0.29 -13.59 7.19
CA HIS A 84 -0.01 -12.57 6.19
C HIS A 84 -1.45 -12.65 5.68
N ALA A 85 -1.99 -13.87 5.50
CA ALA A 85 -3.37 -14.07 5.07
C ALA A 85 -4.38 -13.61 6.14
N ASP A 86 -4.10 -13.86 7.42
CA ASP A 86 -4.92 -13.41 8.54
C ASP A 86 -4.88 -11.89 8.69
N TRP A 87 -3.69 -11.29 8.55
CA TRP A 87 -3.54 -9.84 8.51
C TRP A 87 -4.33 -9.22 7.36
N LEU A 88 -4.25 -9.78 6.15
CA LEU A 88 -5.06 -9.34 5.02
C LEU A 88 -6.55 -9.46 5.28
N ALA A 89 -6.98 -10.58 5.84
CA ALA A 89 -8.38 -10.80 6.19
C ALA A 89 -8.87 -9.80 7.23
N HIS A 90 -7.99 -9.33 8.13
CA HIS A 90 -8.29 -8.27 9.07
C HIS A 90 -8.41 -6.92 8.37
N VAL A 91 -7.39 -6.50 7.62
CA VAL A 91 -7.34 -5.21 6.91
C VAL A 91 -8.51 -5.05 5.93
N MET A 92 -8.81 -6.08 5.14
CA MET A 92 -9.85 -6.01 4.11
C MET A 92 -11.29 -5.97 4.66
N LYS A 93 -11.49 -6.09 5.99
CA LYS A 93 -12.83 -5.93 6.60
C LYS A 93 -13.33 -4.49 6.51
N ASP A 94 -12.42 -3.51 6.54
CA ASP A 94 -12.76 -2.09 6.66
C ASP A 94 -13.02 -1.40 5.31
N PHE A 95 -13.00 -2.18 4.22
CA PHE A 95 -13.15 -1.71 2.85
C PHE A 95 -14.33 -2.37 2.16
N GLU A 96 -15.06 -1.62 1.34
CA GLU A 96 -16.15 -2.13 0.51
C GLU A 96 -15.73 -2.31 -0.94
N ILE A 97 -16.43 -3.20 -1.67
CA ILE A 97 -16.20 -3.36 -3.11
C ILE A 97 -16.42 -2.02 -3.82
N GLY A 98 -15.46 -1.62 -4.65
CA GLY A 98 -15.48 -0.37 -5.38
C GLY A 98 -14.70 0.77 -4.73
N ASP A 99 -14.33 0.65 -3.45
CA ASP A 99 -13.52 1.65 -2.74
C ASP A 99 -12.20 1.89 -3.49
N LEU A 100 -11.83 3.17 -3.62
CA LEU A 100 -10.53 3.58 -4.12
C LEU A 100 -9.55 3.63 -2.95
N VAL A 101 -8.46 2.87 -3.05
CA VAL A 101 -7.52 2.61 -1.96
C VAL A 101 -6.11 3.05 -2.37
N VAL A 102 -5.41 3.60 -1.39
CA VAL A 102 -4.00 4.01 -1.51
C VAL A 102 -3.20 3.36 -0.39
N TYR A 103 -1.88 3.47 -0.48
CA TYR A 103 -0.97 3.04 0.56
C TYR A 103 -0.24 4.26 1.14
N LEU A 104 -0.12 4.31 2.46
CA LEU A 104 0.70 5.28 3.16
C LEU A 104 1.31 4.61 4.40
N ASP A 105 2.62 4.49 4.38
CA ASP A 105 3.50 4.15 5.50
C ASP A 105 3.06 2.96 6.35
N GLY A 106 2.70 1.85 5.69
CA GLY A 106 2.24 0.62 6.35
C GLY A 106 0.73 0.43 6.33
N PHE A 107 -0.03 1.44 5.92
CA PHE A 107 -1.49 1.42 5.94
C PHE A 107 -2.07 1.44 4.55
N PHE A 108 -3.06 0.59 4.31
CA PHE A 108 -4.03 0.80 3.24
C PHE A 108 -5.12 1.75 3.73
N LEU A 109 -5.47 2.74 2.93
CA LEU A 109 -6.42 3.80 3.29
C LEU A 109 -7.37 4.06 2.13
N ARG A 110 -8.63 4.41 2.41
CA ARG A 110 -9.53 4.96 1.41
C ARG A 110 -8.98 6.30 0.92
N ALA A 111 -8.95 6.52 -0.40
CA ALA A 111 -8.39 7.73 -0.98
C ALA A 111 -9.08 9.01 -0.51
N GLU A 112 -10.34 8.91 -0.09
CA GLU A 112 -11.15 10.01 0.45
C GLU A 112 -11.03 10.22 1.97
N ALA A 113 -10.19 9.44 2.66
CA ALA A 113 -10.04 9.57 4.10
C ALA A 113 -9.53 10.98 4.49
N ASP A 114 -10.12 11.53 5.55
CA ASP A 114 -9.81 12.83 6.11
C ASP A 114 -9.41 12.70 7.60
N ASN A 115 -8.85 13.78 8.14
CA ASN A 115 -8.47 13.91 9.56
C ASN A 115 -7.70 12.69 10.09
N LEU A 116 -6.64 12.32 9.37
CA LEU A 116 -5.84 11.14 9.64
C LEU A 116 -4.73 11.46 10.63
N GLU A 117 -4.68 10.66 11.70
CA GLU A 117 -3.56 10.54 12.61
C GLU A 117 -3.04 9.10 12.49
N LEU A 118 -1.83 8.93 11.96
CA LEU A 118 -1.24 7.61 11.68
C LEU A 118 0.17 7.54 12.24
N ASP A 119 0.44 6.53 13.06
CA ASP A 119 1.80 6.15 13.40
C ASP A 119 2.31 5.14 12.36
N GLY A 120 2.84 5.67 11.27
CA GLY A 120 3.42 4.94 10.15
C GLY A 120 4.66 4.11 10.53
N LEU A 121 5.13 3.28 9.60
CA LEU A 121 6.37 2.52 9.79
C LEU A 121 7.60 3.43 9.88
N PHE A 122 7.63 4.53 9.12
CA PHE A 122 8.76 5.46 9.07
C PHE A 122 8.47 6.78 9.80
N ALA A 123 7.23 7.27 9.78
CA ALA A 123 6.88 8.59 10.26
C ALA A 123 5.51 8.63 10.96
N THR A 124 5.32 9.62 11.85
CA THR A 124 3.99 9.95 12.37
C THR A 124 3.33 11.01 11.48
N HIS A 125 2.15 10.71 10.97
CA HIS A 125 1.40 11.55 10.05
C HIS A 125 0.19 12.17 10.75
N SER A 126 0.10 13.51 10.69
CA SER A 126 -1.11 14.28 10.96
C SER A 126 -1.52 14.98 9.67
N LEU A 127 -2.63 14.54 9.08
CA LEU A 127 -3.07 14.97 7.75
C LEU A 127 -4.56 15.30 7.79
N ALA A 128 -4.91 16.55 7.49
CA ALA A 128 -6.32 16.92 7.29
C ALA A 128 -6.96 16.13 6.13
N ARG A 129 -6.15 15.77 5.12
CA ARG A 129 -6.52 14.96 3.96
C ARG A 129 -5.29 14.30 3.36
N LEU A 130 -5.48 13.16 2.70
CA LEU A 130 -4.41 12.47 1.97
C LEU A 130 -3.92 13.28 0.75
N PRO A 131 -2.59 13.44 0.57
CA PRO A 131 -2.03 13.97 -0.68
C PRO A 131 -2.45 13.15 -1.91
N HIS A 132 -2.73 11.86 -1.74
CA HIS A 132 -3.29 11.03 -2.80
C HIS A 132 -4.69 11.46 -3.25
N HIS A 133 -5.51 12.03 -2.37
CA HIS A 133 -6.81 12.56 -2.77
C HIS A 133 -6.63 13.74 -3.74
N ASP A 134 -5.81 14.70 -3.34
CA ASP A 134 -5.57 15.92 -4.12
C ASP A 134 -4.89 15.57 -5.45
N ALA A 135 -4.07 14.52 -5.46
CA ALA A 135 -3.42 14.00 -6.66
C ALA A 135 -4.34 13.36 -7.70
N LEU A 136 -5.62 13.15 -7.41
CA LEU A 136 -6.63 12.78 -8.42
C LEU A 136 -6.95 13.96 -9.35
N ILE A 137 -6.81 15.19 -8.87
CA ILE A 137 -7.08 16.42 -9.62
C ILE A 137 -5.75 17.03 -10.09
N GLU A 138 -4.75 17.05 -9.21
CA GLU A 138 -3.43 17.62 -9.48
C GLU A 138 -2.33 16.59 -9.18
N PRO A 139 -1.95 15.73 -10.14
CA PRO A 139 -1.00 14.63 -9.92
C PRO A 139 0.33 15.04 -9.26
N ALA A 140 0.79 16.27 -9.49
CA ALA A 140 2.00 16.81 -8.89
C ALA A 140 1.92 16.95 -7.35
N ALA A 141 0.71 17.07 -6.77
CA ALA A 141 0.49 17.19 -5.33
C ALA A 141 1.05 15.98 -4.56
N LEU A 142 1.01 14.79 -5.15
CA LEU A 142 1.54 13.58 -4.52
C LEU A 142 3.03 13.73 -4.22
N LEU A 143 3.81 14.14 -5.21
CA LEU A 143 5.26 14.28 -5.10
C LEU A 143 5.66 15.54 -4.31
N ALA A 144 4.85 16.60 -4.37
CA ALA A 144 5.12 17.82 -3.62
C ALA A 144 5.14 17.58 -2.10
N THR A 145 4.30 16.68 -1.60
CA THR A 145 4.28 16.30 -0.17
C THR A 145 5.05 15.00 0.08
N LEU A 146 4.62 13.89 -0.50
CA LEU A 146 5.15 12.56 -0.16
C LEU A 146 6.48 12.26 -0.86
N GLY A 147 6.81 12.99 -1.93
CA GLY A 147 8.15 12.97 -2.53
C GLY A 147 9.17 13.87 -1.82
N ASN A 148 8.75 14.69 -0.84
CA ASN A 148 9.63 15.60 -0.14
C ASN A 148 10.33 14.91 1.04
N VAL A 149 11.65 14.82 0.99
CA VAL A 149 12.48 14.21 2.06
C VAL A 149 12.24 14.90 3.41
N GLU A 150 12.12 16.22 3.45
CA GLU A 150 11.94 16.98 4.69
C GLU A 150 10.59 16.67 5.36
N TYR A 151 9.55 16.39 4.58
CA TYR A 151 8.25 15.96 5.12
C TYR A 151 8.40 14.70 5.99
N TRP A 152 9.17 13.72 5.51
CA TRP A 152 9.42 12.46 6.21
C TRP A 152 10.37 12.65 7.39
N LEU A 153 11.52 13.30 7.19
CA LEU A 153 12.53 13.45 8.26
C LEU A 153 12.04 14.29 9.44
N SER A 154 11.25 15.34 9.21
CA SER A 154 10.66 16.13 10.29
C SER A 154 9.60 15.39 11.10
N ARG A 155 9.17 14.22 10.63
CA ARG A 155 8.15 13.34 11.24
C ARG A 155 8.70 11.95 11.56
N GLU A 156 10.01 11.75 11.38
CA GLU A 156 10.66 10.47 11.53
C GLU A 156 10.38 9.89 12.91
N ARG A 157 9.96 8.63 12.95
CA ARG A 157 9.80 7.91 14.21
C ARG A 157 11.17 7.52 14.73
N PRO A 158 11.42 7.60 16.04
CA PRO A 158 12.59 6.96 16.63
C PRO A 158 12.57 5.48 16.23
N ILE A 159 13.71 4.94 15.81
CA ILE A 159 13.84 3.50 15.59
C ILE A 159 13.56 2.84 16.93
N CYS A 160 12.35 2.30 17.12
CA CYS A 160 12.08 1.42 18.23
C CYS A 160 12.81 0.12 17.93
N GLU A 161 13.73 -0.29 18.80
CA GLU A 161 14.27 -1.65 18.79
C GLU A 161 13.07 -2.60 18.82
N ILE A 162 12.88 -3.34 17.73
CA ILE A 162 11.87 -4.39 17.69
C ILE A 162 12.45 -5.50 18.58
N ASP A 163 11.91 -5.67 19.79
CA ASP A 163 12.20 -6.86 20.59
C ASP A 163 11.82 -8.08 19.76
N ASN A 164 12.84 -8.87 19.39
CA ASN A 164 12.73 -10.09 18.60
C ASN A 164 11.83 -11.15 19.26
#